data_AF-W3RRJ5-F1
#
_entry.id   AF-W3RRJ5-F1
#
_cell.length_a   1.000
_cell.length_b   1.000
_cell.length_c   1.000
_cell.angle_alpha   90.00
_cell.angle_beta   90.00
_cell.angle_gamma   90.00
#
_symmetry.space_group_name_H-M   'P 1'
#
loop_
_entity.id
_entity.type
_entity.pdbx_description
1 polymer ?
#
loop_
_entity_poly.entity_id
_entity_poly.type
_entity_poly.pdbx_seq_one_letter_code
_entity_poly.pdbx_strand_id
1 'polypeptide(L)'
;MSLRSFTRHFKKKTGTTFTQRLLNHRLAAAQRLLETSSCSIEQVADLAGFGSTVSLRQHFTRAFSISPASYRRQFKSSPISEAA
;
A
#
# COMPACT_ATOMS: atom_id res chain seq x y z
N MET A 1 0.52 6.14 28.09
CA MET A 1 0.82 4.73 27.75
C MET A 1 2.11 4.67 26.93
N SER A 2 2.99 3.70 27.18
CA SER A 2 4.20 3.52 26.35
C SER A 2 3.87 2.78 25.04
N LEU A 3 4.71 2.99 24.02
CA LEU A 3 4.59 2.33 22.70
C LEU A 3 4.53 0.80 22.81
N ARG A 4 5.31 0.20 23.73
CA ARG A 4 5.31 -1.25 24.01
C ARG A 4 3.96 -1.74 24.52
N SER A 5 3.34 -0.99 25.44
CA SER A 5 2.03 -1.35 26.00
C SER A 5 0.92 -1.22 24.97
N PHE A 6 0.98 -0.21 24.11
CA PHE A 6 0.04 -0.05 22.99
C PHE A 6 0.14 -1.21 22.00
N THR A 7 1.34 -1.53 21.50
CA THR A 7 1.54 -2.61 20.52
C THR A 7 1.09 -3.97 21.06
N ARG A 8 1.34 -4.26 22.34
CA ARG A 8 0.88 -5.50 23.00
C ARG A 8 -0.65 -5.56 23.10
N HIS A 9 -1.29 -4.48 23.55
CA HIS A 9 -2.75 -4.43 23.64
C HIS A 9 -3.42 -4.51 22.26
N PHE A 10 -2.86 -3.79 21.28
CA PHE A 10 -3.34 -3.83 19.90
C PHE A 10 -3.26 -5.26 19.35
N LYS A 11 -2.12 -5.94 19.49
CA LYS A 11 -1.99 -7.34 19.06
C LYS A 11 -2.96 -8.27 19.80
N LYS A 12 -3.18 -8.08 21.11
CA LYS A 12 -4.13 -8.87 21.90
C LYS A 12 -5.58 -8.69 21.42
N LYS A 13 -5.94 -7.51 20.93
CA LYS A 13 -7.30 -7.19 20.46
C LYS A 13 -7.52 -7.53 18.98
N THR A 14 -6.52 -7.32 18.12
CA THR A 14 -6.65 -7.41 16.65
C THR A 14 -5.94 -8.62 16.04
N GLY A 15 -5.20 -9.39 16.84
CA GLY A 15 -4.41 -10.56 16.40
C GLY A 15 -3.13 -10.22 15.61
N THR A 16 -3.00 -9.01 15.08
CA THR A 16 -1.88 -8.55 14.25
C THR A 16 -1.13 -7.38 14.90
N THR A 17 0.12 -7.14 14.48
CA THR A 17 0.89 -5.99 14.96
C THR A 17 0.39 -4.71 14.30
N PHE A 18 0.44 -3.61 15.04
CA PHE A 18 0.06 -2.29 14.52
C PHE A 18 0.87 -1.91 13.27
N THR A 19 2.16 -2.23 13.24
CA THR A 19 3.05 -1.97 12.11
C THR A 19 2.60 -2.70 10.84
N GLN A 20 2.21 -3.97 10.96
CA GLN A 20 1.74 -4.75 9.82
C GLN A 20 0.37 -4.27 9.34
N ARG A 21 -0.53 -3.91 10.26
CA ARG A 21 -1.84 -3.32 9.92
C ARG A 21 -1.66 -1.97 9.22
N LEU A 22 -0.75 -1.12 9.70
CA LEU A 22 -0.43 0.16 9.07
C LEU A 22 0.13 -0.07 7.66
N LEU A 23 1.06 -1.01 7.50
CA LEU A 23 1.61 -1.36 6.20
C LEU A 23 0.52 -1.77 5.20
N ASN A 24 -0.40 -2.64 5.61
CA ASN A 24 -1.51 -3.08 4.77
C ASN A 24 -2.41 -1.91 4.36
N HIS A 25 -2.71 -0.99 5.29
CA HIS A 25 -3.48 0.22 4.96
C HIS A 25 -2.75 1.13 3.96
N ARG A 26 -1.43 1.30 4.11
CA ARG A 26 -0.62 2.09 3.17
C ARG A 26 -0.56 1.44 1.78
N LEU A 27 -0.42 0.12 1.73
CA LEU A 27 -0.44 -0.62 0.46
C LEU A 27 -1.79 -0.48 -0.25
N ALA A 28 -2.91 -0.61 0.48
CA ALA A 28 -4.24 -0.41 -0.09
C ALA A 28 -4.49 1.04 -0.56
N ALA A 29 -3.91 2.04 0.11
CA ALA A 29 -3.93 3.43 -0.36
C ALA A 29 -3.11 3.58 -1.65
N ALA A 30 -1.90 2.99 -1.71
CA ALA A 30 -1.06 3.02 -2.90
C ALA A 30 -1.74 2.37 -4.11
N GLN A 31 -2.39 1.20 -3.95
CA GLN A 31 -3.16 0.56 -5.03
C GLN A 31 -4.24 1.50 -5.58
N ARG A 32 -5.10 2.03 -4.71
CA ARG A 32 -6.16 2.96 -5.11
C ARG A 32 -5.63 4.19 -5.84
N LEU A 33 -4.49 4.75 -5.41
CA LEU A 33 -3.85 5.88 -6.09
C LEU A 33 -3.27 5.46 -7.45
N LEU A 34 -2.71 4.25 -7.58
CA LEU A 34 -2.19 3.76 -8.85
C LEU A 34 -3.31 3.52 -9.87
N GLU A 35 -4.49 3.12 -9.40
CA GLU A 35 -5.69 2.83 -10.20
C GLU A 35 -6.45 4.10 -10.61
N THR A 36 -6.69 5.01 -9.65
CA THR A 36 -7.58 6.17 -9.86
C THR A 36 -6.84 7.43 -10.32
N SER A 37 -5.53 7.54 -10.07
CA SER A 37 -4.77 8.76 -10.34
C SER A 37 -3.66 8.56 -11.37
N SER A 38 -3.32 9.63 -12.08
CA SER A 38 -2.18 9.74 -12.99
C SER A 38 -0.89 10.21 -12.30
N CYS A 39 -0.88 10.37 -10.97
CA CYS A 39 0.25 10.86 -10.18
C CYS A 39 1.53 10.04 -10.41
N SER A 40 2.70 10.64 -10.30
CA SER A 40 3.97 9.92 -10.41
C SER A 40 4.12 8.89 -9.28
N ILE A 41 5.00 7.89 -9.46
CA ILE A 41 5.26 6.89 -8.40
C ILE A 41 5.84 7.55 -7.13
N GLU A 42 6.56 8.67 -7.28
CA GLU A 42 7.03 9.51 -6.16
C GLU A 42 5.86 10.08 -5.37
N GLN A 43 4.94 10.77 -6.05
CA GLN A 43 3.75 11.33 -5.40
C GLN A 43 2.90 10.25 -4.73
N VAL A 44 2.76 9.07 -5.36
CA VAL A 44 2.03 7.95 -4.75
C VAL A 44 2.72 7.48 -3.46
N ALA A 45 4.05 7.44 -3.42
CA ALA A 45 4.79 7.04 -2.21
C ALA A 45 4.59 8.03 -1.06
N ASP A 46 4.55 9.32 -1.37
CA ASP A 46 4.32 10.37 -0.37
C ASP A 46 2.88 10.35 0.15
N LEU A 47 1.90 10.30 -0.76
CA LEU A 47 0.47 10.25 -0.43
C LEU A 47 0.08 8.98 0.34
N ALA A 48 0.69 7.84 0.03
CA ALA A 48 0.48 6.60 0.75
C ALA A 48 1.30 6.49 2.06
N GLY A 49 2.18 7.47 2.34
CA GLY A 49 2.92 7.56 3.60
C GLY A 49 4.13 6.64 3.71
N PHE A 50 4.78 6.28 2.59
CA PHE A 50 6.01 5.48 2.58
C PHE A 50 7.29 6.31 2.76
N GLY A 51 7.22 7.63 2.54
CA GLY A 51 8.34 8.57 2.73
C GLY A 51 9.47 8.46 1.69
N SER A 52 9.46 7.42 0.87
CA SER A 52 10.30 7.32 -0.33
C SER A 52 9.73 6.32 -1.32
N THR A 53 10.08 6.49 -2.60
CA THR A 53 9.74 5.52 -3.65
C THR A 53 10.37 4.16 -3.45
N VAL A 54 11.57 4.11 -2.86
CA VAL A 54 12.29 2.86 -2.58
C VAL A 54 11.51 2.03 -1.57
N SER A 55 11.07 2.64 -0.47
CA SER A 55 10.24 2.00 0.56
C SER A 55 8.93 1.47 -0.03
N LEU A 56 8.24 2.30 -0.84
CA LEU A 56 7.03 1.88 -1.54
C LEU A 56 7.30 0.64 -2.40
N ARG A 57 8.31 0.67 -3.28
CA ARG A 57 8.63 -0.46 -4.17
C ARG A 57 8.95 -1.73 -3.39
N GLN A 58 9.79 -1.64 -2.36
CA GLN A 58 10.18 -2.81 -1.56
C GLN A 58 8.96 -3.47 -0.91
N HIS A 59 8.12 -2.69 -0.25
CA HIS A 59 6.92 -3.20 0.40
C HIS A 59 5.86 -3.70 -0.58
N PHE A 60 5.66 -2.98 -1.69
CA PHE A 60 4.68 -3.34 -2.70
C PHE A 60 5.07 -4.62 -3.43
N THR A 61 6.33 -4.74 -3.87
CA THR A 61 6.83 -5.97 -4.50
C THR A 61 6.80 -7.14 -3.53
N ARG A 62 7.09 -6.93 -2.23
CA ARG A 62 6.98 -8.00 -1.22
C ARG A 62 5.54 -8.47 -1.00
N ALA A 63 4.56 -7.58 -1.17
CA ALA A 63 3.14 -7.90 -0.96
C ALA A 63 2.45 -8.47 -2.22
N PHE A 64 2.77 -7.95 -3.41
CA PHE A 64 2.07 -8.25 -4.66
C PHE A 64 2.94 -8.95 -5.71
N SER A 65 4.23 -9.18 -5.43
CA SER A 65 5.20 -9.81 -6.34
C SER A 65 5.47 -9.04 -7.65
N ILE A 66 4.95 -7.83 -7.78
CA ILE A 66 5.14 -6.96 -8.96
C ILE A 66 5.42 -5.52 -8.55
N SER A 67 6.08 -4.77 -9.43
CA SER A 67 6.39 -3.37 -9.15
C SER A 67 5.14 -2.47 -9.24
N PRO A 68 5.06 -1.34 -8.51
CA PRO A 68 3.98 -0.36 -8.63
C PRO A 68 3.73 0.13 -10.06
N ALA A 69 4.80 0.31 -10.84
CA ALA A 69 4.71 0.74 -12.23
C ALA A 69 4.12 -0.36 -13.13
N SER A 70 4.55 -1.62 -12.93
CA SER A 70 3.99 -2.77 -13.62
C SER A 70 2.52 -2.98 -13.26
N TYR A 71 2.17 -2.83 -11.98
CA TYR A 71 0.78 -2.89 -11.49
C TYR A 71 -0.10 -1.87 -12.20
N ARG A 72 0.32 -0.59 -12.24
CA ARG A 72 -0.41 0.45 -12.96
C ARG A 72 -0.55 0.14 -14.45
N ARG A 73 0.51 -0.37 -15.09
CA ARG A 73 0.45 -0.74 -16.52
C ARG A 73 -0.56 -1.85 -16.77
N GLN A 74 -0.55 -2.91 -15.96
CA GLN A 74 -1.50 -4.02 -16.07
C GLN A 74 -2.94 -3.55 -15.87
N PHE A 75 -3.18 -2.69 -14.87
CA PHE A 75 -4.50 -2.13 -14.62
C PHE A 75 -4.98 -1.22 -15.75
N LYS A 76 -4.09 -0.42 -16.35
CA LYS A 76 -4.43 0.42 -17.51
C LYS A 76 -4.56 -0.36 -18.82
N SER A 77 -3.84 -1.47 -18.97
CA SER A 77 -3.91 -2.34 -20.15
C SER A 77 -5.05 -3.35 -20.09
N SER A 78 -5.62 -3.56 -18.90
CA SER A 78 -6.87 -4.29 -18.71
C SER A 78 -7.97 -3.25 -18.51
N PRO A 79 -8.56 -2.70 -19.58
CA PRO A 79 -9.90 -2.16 -19.44
C PRO A 79 -10.75 -3.38 -19.07
N ILE A 80 -11.07 -3.54 -17.79
CA ILE A 80 -12.16 -4.42 -17.41
C ILE A 80 -13.39 -3.78 -18.05
N SER A 81 -13.72 -4.35 -19.19
CA SER A 81 -14.99 -4.27 -19.88
C SER A 81 -16.09 -4.74 -18.92
N GLU A 82 -16.70 -3.79 -18.21
CA GLU A 82 -18.03 -3.88 -17.60
C GLU A 82 -18.58 -2.42 -17.61
N ALA A 83 -19.51 -1.95 -18.45
CA ALA A 83 -20.41 -2.59 -19.40
C ALA A 83 -21.25 -3.74 -18.83
N ALA A 84 -21.98 -3.48 -17.75
CA ALA A 84 -23.31 -4.06 -17.46
C ALA A 84 -23.97 -3.29 -16.31
#